data_AF-A0A239PRU1-F1
#
_entry.id   AF-A0A239PRU1-F1
#
_cell.length_a   1.000
_cell.length_b   1.000
_cell.length_c   1.000
_cell.angle_alpha   90.00
_cell.angle_beta   90.00
_cell.angle_gamma   90.00
#
_symmetry.space_group_name_H-M   'P 1'
#
loop_
_entity.id
_entity.type
_entity.pdbx_description
1 polymer ?
#
loop_
_entity_poly.entity_id
_entity_poly.type
_entity_poly.pdbx_seq_one_letter_code
_entity_poly.pdbx_strand_id
1 'polypeptide(L)'
;MKPIACAIACAHPDRMMKRQILATLLILSTTLPVLGQDMPDDRNDPIGRALEGFMRNFIEDISPDLNRLGEDMSGGLSRMAPVLEDLSVLVDDLENYQMPQRLENGDIIIRRRPGAPPPPPLGDSLQDMVPPEAPPTVPINPDAPEIAL
;
A
#
# COMPACT_ATOMS: atom_id res chain seq x y z
N MET A 1 44.97 -69.47 -5.97
CA MET A 1 44.14 -69.34 -4.75
C MET A 1 44.40 -67.98 -4.11
N LYS A 2 43.35 -67.19 -3.80
CA LYS A 2 43.36 -66.05 -2.85
C LYS A 2 43.65 -66.58 -1.41
N PRO A 3 44.11 -65.79 -0.41
CA PRO A 3 43.43 -64.58 0.12
C PRO A 3 44.34 -63.41 0.59
N ILE A 4 43.92 -62.14 0.44
CA ILE A 4 43.25 -61.19 1.39
C ILE A 4 44.21 -60.36 2.27
N ALA A 5 44.12 -59.04 2.02
CA ALA A 5 44.38 -57.83 2.81
C ALA A 5 44.83 -57.92 4.28
N CYS A 6 45.67 -56.97 4.73
CA CYS A 6 45.22 -55.78 5.49
C CYS A 6 46.39 -54.84 5.89
N ALA A 7 46.09 -53.54 5.83
CA ALA A 7 46.65 -52.46 6.64
C ALA A 7 48.07 -51.91 6.39
N ILE A 8 48.07 -50.84 5.58
CA ILE A 8 48.63 -49.50 5.87
C ILE A 8 50.17 -49.43 5.96
N ALA A 9 50.72 -49.16 4.77
CA ALA A 9 52.12 -48.86 4.51
C ALA A 9 52.43 -47.35 4.68
N CYS A 10 53.52 -47.10 5.39
CA CYS A 10 54.70 -46.29 5.05
C CYS A 10 54.64 -45.15 4.00
N ALA A 11 55.20 -44.01 4.41
CA ALA A 11 56.23 -43.18 3.74
C ALA A 11 55.88 -42.20 2.57
N HIS A 12 56.47 -40.99 2.69
CA HIS A 12 56.99 -39.96 1.71
C HIS A 12 56.70 -40.11 0.20
N PRO A 13 56.77 -39.06 -0.69
CA PRO A 13 57.08 -37.62 -0.56
C PRO A 13 56.33 -36.70 -1.60
N ASP A 14 55.19 -36.06 -1.27
CA ASP A 14 54.39 -35.31 -2.28
C ASP A 14 53.88 -33.94 -1.76
N ARG A 15 54.71 -33.22 -0.98
CA ARG A 15 54.28 -32.05 -0.18
C ARG A 15 54.78 -30.69 -0.69
N MET A 16 55.65 -30.65 -1.70
CA MET A 16 56.34 -29.41 -2.11
C MET A 16 55.63 -28.65 -3.26
N MET A 17 55.06 -29.33 -4.27
CA MET A 17 54.46 -28.65 -5.43
C MET A 17 53.05 -28.08 -5.17
N LYS A 18 52.22 -28.75 -4.35
CA LYS A 18 50.86 -28.27 -4.03
C LYS A 18 50.85 -27.01 -3.13
N ARG A 19 51.90 -26.78 -2.36
CA ARG A 19 52.03 -25.60 -1.49
C ARG A 19 52.46 -24.35 -2.24
N GLN A 20 53.15 -24.51 -3.38
CA GLN A 20 53.48 -23.39 -4.26
C GLN A 20 52.29 -22.95 -5.11
N ILE A 21 51.47 -23.88 -5.61
CA ILE A 21 50.24 -23.54 -6.37
C ILE A 21 49.23 -22.78 -5.47
N LEU A 22 49.10 -23.17 -4.21
CA LEU A 22 48.21 -22.48 -3.26
C LEU A 22 48.71 -21.06 -2.90
N ALA A 23 50.04 -20.86 -2.83
CA ALA A 23 50.63 -19.56 -2.50
C ALA A 23 50.53 -18.56 -3.67
N THR A 24 50.70 -19.01 -4.92
CA THR A 24 50.55 -18.14 -6.10
C THR A 24 49.10 -17.73 -6.37
N LEU A 25 48.12 -18.59 -6.05
CA LEU A 25 46.70 -18.25 -6.16
C LEU A 25 46.28 -17.20 -5.12
N LEU A 26 46.91 -17.21 -3.93
CA LEU A 26 46.62 -16.23 -2.87
C LEU A 26 47.17 -14.82 -3.18
N ILE A 27 48.27 -14.72 -3.94
CA ILE A 27 48.87 -13.43 -4.31
C ILE A 27 48.11 -12.76 -5.47
N LEU A 28 47.43 -13.54 -6.32
CA LEU A 28 46.62 -12.98 -7.41
C LEU A 28 45.28 -12.41 -6.94
N SER A 29 44.84 -12.74 -5.71
CA SER A 29 43.59 -12.23 -5.12
C SER A 29 43.71 -10.85 -4.46
N THR A 30 44.92 -10.28 -4.32
CA THR A 30 45.10 -9.01 -3.59
C THR A 30 45.08 -7.77 -4.48
N THR A 31 44.90 -7.92 -5.79
CA THR A 31 44.64 -6.81 -6.72
C THR A 31 43.17 -6.78 -7.14
N LEU A 32 42.26 -6.84 -6.18
CA LEU A 32 41.02 -6.08 -6.36
C LEU A 32 41.41 -4.60 -6.20
N PRO A 33 41.03 -3.70 -7.13
CA PRO A 33 40.87 -2.32 -6.70
C PRO A 33 39.82 -2.41 -5.61
N VAL A 34 40.25 -2.26 -4.36
CA VAL A 34 39.35 -1.74 -3.34
C VAL A 34 38.89 -0.42 -3.95
N LEU A 35 37.71 -0.42 -4.58
CA LEU A 35 36.84 0.73 -4.52
C LEU A 35 36.58 0.84 -3.03
N GLY A 36 37.50 1.52 -2.33
CA GLY A 36 37.19 2.12 -1.06
C GLY A 36 35.96 2.92 -1.37
N GLN A 37 34.81 2.41 -0.94
CA GLN A 37 33.62 3.21 -0.88
C GLN A 37 34.00 4.24 0.17
N ASP A 38 34.54 5.37 -0.30
CA ASP A 38 34.46 6.61 0.43
C ASP A 38 32.98 6.77 0.71
N MET A 39 32.57 6.29 1.89
CA MET A 39 31.33 6.68 2.52
C MET A 39 31.42 8.20 2.49
N PRO A 40 30.54 8.90 1.74
CA PRO A 40 30.69 10.34 1.59
C PRO A 40 30.75 10.90 3.00
N ASP A 41 31.94 11.37 3.40
CA ASP A 41 32.10 12.07 4.64
C ASP A 41 31.27 13.32 4.45
N ASP A 42 30.04 13.32 4.99
CA ASP A 42 29.02 14.36 4.85
C ASP A 42 29.61 15.75 5.13
N ARG A 43 30.68 15.80 5.93
CA ARG A 43 31.47 16.99 6.23
C ARG A 43 32.15 17.63 4.99
N ASN A 44 32.41 16.85 3.95
CA ASN A 44 33.16 17.21 2.74
C ASN A 44 32.35 17.05 1.44
N ASP A 45 31.01 16.92 1.48
CA ASP A 45 30.18 16.93 0.26
C ASP A 45 29.71 18.37 -0.08
N PRO A 46 30.42 19.11 -0.97
CA PRO A 46 30.02 20.45 -1.36
C PRO A 46 28.73 20.46 -2.18
N ILE A 47 28.45 19.39 -2.92
CA ILE A 47 27.27 19.29 -3.79
C ILE A 47 26.04 19.04 -2.92
N GLY A 48 26.14 18.12 -1.96
CA GLY A 48 25.11 17.86 -0.95
C GLY A 48 24.73 19.13 -0.19
N ARG A 49 25.70 19.89 0.32
CA ARG A 49 25.42 21.17 1.02
C ARG A 49 24.78 22.23 0.13
N ALA A 50 25.19 22.32 -1.14
CA ALA A 50 24.59 23.25 -2.10
C ALA A 50 23.13 22.87 -2.40
N LEU A 51 22.86 21.58 -2.61
CA LEU A 51 21.51 21.06 -2.83
C LEU A 51 20.62 21.25 -1.61
N GLU A 52 21.15 21.01 -0.40
CA GLU A 52 20.43 21.18 0.86
C GLU A 52 20.05 22.66 1.09
N GLY A 53 20.97 23.59 0.78
CA GLY A 53 20.68 25.03 0.79
C GLY A 53 19.60 25.42 -0.22
N PHE A 54 19.69 24.89 -1.45
CA PHE A 54 18.65 25.11 -2.47
C PHE A 54 17.29 24.57 -2.03
N MET A 55 17.23 23.35 -1.47
CA MET A 55 15.99 22.74 -1.00
C MET A 55 15.38 23.51 0.18
N ARG A 56 16.19 23.98 1.12
CA ARG A 56 15.72 24.86 2.21
C ARG A 56 15.11 26.14 1.66
N ASN A 57 15.82 26.85 0.79
CA ASN A 57 15.31 28.08 0.20
C ASN A 57 14.01 27.84 -0.59
N PHE A 58 13.96 26.77 -1.38
CA PHE A 58 12.75 26.39 -2.10
C PHE A 58 11.57 26.09 -1.17
N ILE A 59 11.80 25.34 -0.08
CA ILE A 59 10.77 25.06 0.93
C ILE A 59 10.34 26.36 1.62
N GLU A 60 11.26 27.23 1.99
CA GLU A 60 10.94 28.53 2.60
C GLU A 60 10.10 29.40 1.66
N ASP A 61 10.41 29.40 0.36
CA ASP A 61 9.68 30.12 -0.67
C ASP A 61 8.24 29.59 -0.83
N ILE A 62 8.01 28.27 -0.81
CA ILE A 62 6.67 27.67 -1.00
C ILE A 62 5.90 27.44 0.32
N SER A 63 6.58 27.42 1.46
CA SER A 63 6.01 27.21 2.80
C SER A 63 4.78 28.06 3.08
N PRO A 64 4.77 29.39 2.83
CA PRO A 64 3.57 30.20 3.08
C PRO A 64 2.35 29.74 2.26
N ASP A 65 2.56 29.28 1.04
CA ASP A 65 1.46 28.79 0.19
C ASP A 65 0.99 27.39 0.60
N LEU A 66 1.91 26.51 1.01
CA LEU A 66 1.56 25.22 1.60
C LEU A 66 0.78 25.39 2.92
N ASN A 67 1.17 26.36 3.75
CA ASN A 67 0.47 26.67 4.99
C ASN A 67 -0.96 27.15 4.71
N ARG A 68 -1.14 28.07 3.74
CA ARG A 68 -2.49 28.52 3.32
C ARG A 68 -3.33 27.38 2.78
N LEU A 69 -2.76 26.55 1.90
CA LEU A 69 -3.46 25.38 1.36
C LEU A 69 -3.87 24.40 2.48
N GLY A 70 -2.98 24.18 3.45
CA GLY A 70 -3.28 23.35 4.62
C GLY A 70 -4.41 23.92 5.47
N GLU A 71 -4.43 25.23 5.69
CA GLU A 71 -5.48 25.93 6.43
C GLU A 71 -6.83 25.87 5.70
N ASP A 72 -6.84 26.15 4.39
CA ASP A 72 -8.04 26.07 3.54
C ASP A 72 -8.61 24.65 3.49
N MET A 73 -7.75 23.64 3.32
CA MET A 73 -8.14 22.24 3.31
C MET A 73 -8.67 21.80 4.68
N SER A 74 -8.01 22.20 5.77
CA SER A 74 -8.45 21.92 7.14
C SER A 74 -9.82 22.55 7.42
N GLY A 75 -10.03 23.79 7.00
CA GLY A 75 -11.31 24.49 7.12
C GLY A 75 -12.41 23.84 6.28
N GLY A 76 -12.10 23.40 5.06
CA GLY A 76 -13.01 22.63 4.21
C GLY A 76 -13.41 21.29 4.84
N LEU A 77 -12.42 20.53 5.32
CA LEU A 77 -12.65 19.23 5.95
C LEU A 77 -13.44 19.36 7.24
N SER A 78 -13.21 20.41 8.03
CA SER A 78 -13.97 20.70 9.26
C SER A 78 -15.45 20.99 8.98
N ARG A 79 -15.77 21.64 7.85
CA ARG A 79 -17.17 21.84 7.41
C ARG A 79 -17.82 20.55 6.91
N MET A 80 -17.05 19.65 6.33
CA MET A 80 -17.51 18.35 5.84
C MET A 80 -17.49 17.25 6.90
N ALA A 81 -16.79 17.45 8.02
CA ALA A 81 -16.67 16.50 9.12
C ALA A 81 -18.02 15.89 9.56
N PRO A 82 -19.10 16.66 9.80
CA PRO A 82 -20.39 16.06 10.20
C PRO A 82 -21.00 15.19 9.10
N VAL A 83 -20.84 15.56 7.83
CA VAL A 83 -21.30 14.75 6.69
C VAL A 83 -20.50 13.44 6.58
N LEU A 84 -19.18 13.50 6.83
CA LEU A 84 -18.31 12.32 6.82
C LEU A 84 -18.59 11.39 8.00
N GLU A 85 -18.94 11.94 9.16
CA GLU A 85 -19.39 11.18 10.33
C GLU A 85 -20.70 10.45 10.02
N ASP A 86 -21.70 11.15 9.49
CA ASP A 86 -22.97 10.54 9.08
C ASP A 86 -22.77 9.46 8.01
N LEU A 87 -21.87 9.69 7.05
CA LEU A 87 -21.52 8.69 6.03
C LEU A 87 -20.81 7.48 6.63
N SER A 88 -19.95 7.67 7.65
CA SER A 88 -19.24 6.56 8.30
C SER A 88 -20.21 5.54 8.89
N VAL A 89 -21.31 6.00 9.49
CA VAL A 89 -22.37 5.14 10.04
C VAL A 89 -23.04 4.30 8.95
N LEU A 90 -23.29 4.87 7.77
CA LEU A 90 -23.86 4.15 6.63
C LEU A 90 -22.88 3.14 6.02
N VAL A 91 -21.59 3.49 5.98
CA VAL A 91 -20.52 2.58 5.54
C VAL A 91 -20.40 1.40 6.50
N ASP A 92 -20.48 1.64 7.79
CA ASP A 92 -20.49 0.58 8.80
C ASP A 92 -21.72 -0.32 8.63
N ASP A 93 -22.91 0.21 8.30
CA ASP A 93 -24.11 -0.60 8.02
C ASP A 93 -23.94 -1.52 6.81
N LEU A 94 -22.97 -1.29 5.92
CA LEU A 94 -22.69 -2.20 4.79
C LEU A 94 -22.30 -3.60 5.28
N GLU A 95 -21.72 -3.71 6.48
CA GLU A 95 -21.41 -4.99 7.10
C GLU A 95 -22.66 -5.85 7.35
N ASN A 96 -23.84 -5.22 7.43
CA ASN A 96 -25.12 -5.90 7.60
C ASN A 96 -25.70 -6.46 6.30
N TYR A 97 -24.99 -6.37 5.17
CA TYR A 97 -25.44 -6.84 3.87
C TYR A 97 -24.62 -8.02 3.33
N GLN A 98 -25.30 -8.91 2.62
CA GLN A 98 -24.71 -10.06 1.97
C GLN A 98 -23.93 -9.67 0.71
N MET A 99 -23.09 -10.58 0.22
CA MET A 99 -22.36 -10.36 -1.02
C MET A 99 -23.34 -10.16 -2.20
N PRO A 100 -23.02 -9.29 -3.17
CA PRO A 100 -23.88 -9.07 -4.32
C PRO A 100 -24.16 -10.35 -5.12
N GLN A 101 -25.43 -10.62 -5.44
CA GLN A 101 -25.85 -11.72 -6.30
C GLN A 101 -26.41 -11.17 -7.61
N ARG A 102 -25.91 -11.67 -8.75
CA ARG A 102 -26.44 -11.36 -10.06
C ARG A 102 -27.64 -12.24 -10.39
N LEU A 103 -28.73 -11.63 -10.80
CA LEU A 103 -29.98 -12.29 -11.20
C LEU A 103 -29.97 -12.61 -12.70
N GLU A 104 -30.92 -13.45 -13.15
CA GLU A 104 -31.04 -13.89 -14.55
C GLU A 104 -31.33 -12.73 -15.51
N ASN A 105 -32.03 -11.70 -15.04
CA ASN A 105 -32.30 -10.48 -15.80
C ASN A 105 -31.05 -9.56 -15.93
N GLY A 106 -30.00 -9.82 -15.17
CA GLY A 106 -28.77 -9.03 -15.14
C GLY A 106 -28.67 -8.02 -13.99
N ASP A 107 -29.73 -7.85 -13.18
CA ASP A 107 -29.70 -6.99 -12.00
C ASP A 107 -28.85 -7.60 -10.89
N ILE A 108 -28.42 -6.73 -9.96
CA ILE A 108 -27.65 -7.13 -8.79
C ILE A 108 -28.51 -6.89 -7.55
N ILE A 109 -28.73 -7.95 -6.77
CA ILE A 109 -29.39 -7.86 -5.48
C ILE A 109 -28.38 -7.96 -4.35
N ILE A 110 -28.49 -7.04 -3.39
CA ILE A 110 -27.72 -7.03 -2.15
C ILE A 110 -28.73 -7.15 -1.00
N ARG A 111 -28.78 -8.30 -0.34
CA ARG A 111 -29.76 -8.58 0.72
C ARG A 111 -29.17 -8.25 2.08
N ARG A 112 -29.97 -7.66 2.98
CA ARG A 112 -29.59 -7.53 4.40
C ARG A 112 -29.46 -8.92 5.02
N ARG A 113 -28.51 -9.11 5.94
CA ARG A 113 -28.30 -10.38 6.66
C ARG A 113 -29.47 -10.64 7.61
N PRO A 114 -29.90 -11.91 7.77
CA PRO A 114 -30.94 -12.25 8.73
C PRO A 114 -30.45 -11.97 10.16
N GLY A 115 -31.29 -11.32 10.97
CA GLY A 115 -30.95 -10.94 12.34
C GLY A 115 -30.06 -9.71 12.48
N ALA A 116 -29.73 -9.03 11.39
CA ALA A 116 -29.08 -7.72 11.46
C ALA A 116 -29.99 -6.71 12.18
N PRO A 117 -29.40 -5.74 12.91
CA PRO A 117 -30.16 -4.63 13.46
C PRO A 117 -30.91 -3.86 12.36
N PRO A 118 -31.92 -3.05 12.69
CA PRO A 118 -32.54 -2.15 11.72
C PRO A 118 -31.50 -1.18 11.13
N PRO A 119 -31.70 -0.69 9.89
CA PRO A 119 -30.81 0.29 9.29
C PRO A 119 -30.73 1.54 10.18
N PRO A 120 -29.53 2.13 10.33
CA PRO A 120 -29.40 3.40 11.02
C PRO A 120 -30.20 4.48 10.26
N PRO A 121 -30.76 5.47 10.97
CA PRO A 121 -31.35 6.63 10.32
C PRO A 121 -30.27 7.39 9.53
N LEU A 122 -30.69 8.07 8.46
CA LEU A 122 -29.83 9.05 7.81
C LEU A 122 -29.56 10.18 8.82
N GLY A 123 -28.28 10.52 9.01
CA GLY A 123 -27.92 11.63 9.90
C GLY A 123 -28.45 12.95 9.37
N ASP A 124 -28.68 13.92 10.27
CA ASP A 124 -29.32 15.20 9.97
C ASP A 124 -28.61 15.93 8.82
N SER A 125 -27.27 15.86 8.75
CA SER A 125 -26.48 16.53 7.71
C SER A 125 -26.72 15.95 6.32
N LEU A 126 -26.98 14.64 6.22
CA LEU A 126 -27.32 13.96 4.96
C LEU A 126 -28.80 14.11 4.62
N GLN A 127 -29.67 14.12 5.63
CA GLN A 127 -31.12 14.28 5.47
C GLN A 127 -31.47 15.60 4.80
N ASP A 128 -30.78 16.69 5.15
CA ASP A 128 -30.98 18.03 4.55
C ASP A 128 -30.59 18.10 3.06
N MET A 129 -29.76 17.16 2.59
CA MET A 129 -29.39 17.04 1.17
C MET A 129 -30.40 16.21 0.37
N VAL A 130 -31.25 15.44 1.04
CA VAL A 130 -32.33 14.67 0.42
C VAL A 130 -33.51 15.64 0.20
N PRO A 131 -33.95 15.86 -1.06
CA PRO A 131 -35.14 16.66 -1.30
C PRO A 131 -36.31 16.13 -0.46
N PRO A 132 -37.09 17.00 0.20
CA PRO A 132 -38.23 16.55 1.00
C PRO A 132 -39.11 15.70 0.11
N GLU A 133 -39.37 14.49 0.58
CA GLU A 133 -40.07 13.41 -0.09
C GLU A 133 -41.25 13.96 -0.90
N ALA A 134 -41.06 14.17 -2.20
CA ALA A 134 -42.20 14.31 -3.08
C ALA A 134 -42.94 12.98 -2.95
N PRO A 135 -44.24 12.97 -2.59
CA PRO A 135 -44.99 11.73 -2.53
C PRO A 135 -44.75 10.97 -3.83
N PRO A 136 -44.66 9.63 -3.83
CA PRO A 136 -44.44 8.87 -5.04
C PRO A 136 -45.64 9.09 -5.97
N THR A 137 -45.56 10.14 -6.77
CA THR A 137 -46.29 10.28 -8.01
C THR A 137 -45.45 9.54 -9.03
N VAL A 138 -45.29 8.24 -8.82
CA VAL A 138 -45.18 7.36 -9.97
C VAL A 138 -46.51 7.58 -10.69
N PRO A 139 -46.55 8.22 -11.87
CA PRO A 139 -47.79 8.31 -12.61
C PRO A 139 -48.13 6.87 -12.96
N ILE A 140 -49.12 6.30 -12.27
CA ILE A 140 -49.72 5.04 -12.69
C ILE A 140 -50.34 5.37 -14.03
N ASN A 141 -49.66 5.00 -15.12
CA ASN A 141 -50.22 5.12 -16.44
C ASN A 141 -51.44 4.18 -16.47
N PRO A 142 -52.68 4.71 -16.56
CA PRO A 142 -53.88 3.87 -16.56
C PRO A 142 -53.95 2.96 -17.80
N ASP A 143 -53.16 3.26 -18.84
CA ASP A 143 -53.01 2.46 -20.05
C ASP A 143 -51.79 1.54 -20.00
N ALA A 144 -51.02 1.51 -18.90
CA ALA A 144 -49.98 0.50 -18.75
C ALA A 144 -50.66 -0.88 -18.67
N PRO A 145 -50.24 -1.85 -19.50
CA PRO A 145 -50.80 -3.19 -19.40
C PRO A 145 -50.56 -3.72 -17.99
N GLU A 146 -51.64 -4.06 -17.28
CA GLU A 146 -51.54 -4.78 -16.00
C GLU A 146 -50.76 -6.06 -16.24
N ILE A 147 -49.58 -6.15 -15.64
CA ILE A 147 -48.75 -7.35 -15.71
C ILE A 147 -49.43 -8.37 -14.80
N ALA A 148 -50.23 -9.26 -15.38
CA ALA A 148 -50.80 -10.39 -14.65
C ALA A 148 -49.66 -11.32 -14.19
N LEU A 149 -49.46 -11.36 -12.87
CA LEU A 149 -48.55 -12.28 -12.17
C LEU A 149 -49.06 -13.72 -12.21
#